data_AF-A0A524J8I4-F1
#
_entry.id   AF-A0A524J8I4-F1
#
_cell.length_a   1.000
_cell.length_b   1.000
_cell.length_c   1.000
_cell.angle_alpha   90.00
_cell.angle_beta   90.00
_cell.angle_gamma   90.00
#
_symmetry.space_group_name_H-M   'P 1'
#
loop_
_entity.id
_entity.type
_entity.pdbx_description
1 polymer ?
#
loop_
_entity_poly.entity_id
_entity_poly.type
_entity_poly.pdbx_seq_one_letter_code
_entity_poly.pdbx_strand_id
1 'polypeptide(L)'
;MTTTKSTRAGKQRKARANAPLHKKRRMVAAHLSSALMSEYNVRSLTVKRGDTVKVVRGPEGVKGVESKVASVDLNECKIIVEGITIAKADGTQKPRAIDPSNVLITKLDLSDPWRKRKLDSLKEARA
;
A
#
# COMPACT_ATOMS: atom_id res chain seq x y z
N MET A 1 -6.10 9.26 9.42
CA MET A 1 -6.03 9.28 10.89
C MET A 1 -4.79 10.03 11.32
N THR A 2 -4.98 11.07 12.11
CA THR A 2 -3.93 11.99 12.51
C THR A 2 -3.21 11.41 13.72
N THR A 3 -1.89 11.22 13.64
CA THR A 3 -1.10 10.68 14.77
C THR A 3 -1.12 11.61 15.99
N THR A 4 -1.45 12.89 15.79
CA THR A 4 -1.55 13.93 16.82
C THR A 4 -2.72 14.85 16.50
N LYS A 5 -3.39 15.42 17.51
CA LYS A 5 -4.54 16.33 17.33
C LYS A 5 -4.16 17.75 16.88
N SER A 6 -2.88 18.14 16.98
CA SER A 6 -2.42 19.51 16.70
C SER A 6 -2.39 19.82 15.20
N THR A 7 -2.85 20.99 14.77
CA THR A 7 -2.80 21.43 13.36
C THR A 7 -1.40 21.87 12.89
N ARG A 8 -0.42 22.03 13.79
CA ARG A 8 0.93 22.50 13.45
C ARG A 8 1.69 21.49 12.58
N ALA A 9 2.16 21.94 11.42
CA ALA A 9 2.87 21.10 10.44
C ALA A 9 4.10 20.37 11.02
N GLY A 10 4.92 21.05 11.82
CA GLY A 10 6.10 20.44 12.44
C GLY A 10 5.77 19.27 13.37
N LYS A 11 4.70 19.42 14.19
CA LYS A 11 4.21 18.35 15.07
C LYS A 11 3.68 17.16 14.26
N GLN A 12 2.96 17.43 13.18
CA GLN A 12 2.42 16.38 12.29
C GLN A 12 3.52 15.59 11.57
N ARG A 13 4.54 16.28 11.03
CA ARG A 13 5.68 15.64 10.36
C ARG A 13 6.47 14.76 11.34
N LYS A 14 6.78 15.28 12.53
CA LYS A 14 7.48 14.52 13.60
C LYS A 14 6.69 13.28 14.01
N ALA A 15 5.37 13.41 14.17
CA ALA A 15 4.51 12.30 14.57
C ALA A 15 4.42 11.20 13.48
N ARG A 16 4.44 11.56 12.20
CA ARG A 16 4.49 10.60 11.09
C ARG A 16 5.83 9.87 11.02
N ALA A 17 6.94 10.60 11.08
CA ALA A 17 8.29 10.03 11.00
C ALA A 17 8.55 9.01 12.12
N ASN A 18 8.18 9.37 13.36
CA ASN A 18 8.47 8.59 14.57
C ASN A 18 7.32 7.65 14.98
N ALA A 19 6.35 7.41 14.11
CA ALA A 19 5.23 6.53 14.44
C ALA A 19 5.71 5.07 14.69
N PRO A 20 5.15 4.35 15.68
CA PRO A 20 5.43 2.93 15.86
C PRO A 20 4.87 2.10 14.69
N LEU A 21 5.43 0.89 14.49
CA LEU A 21 5.13 0.02 13.35
C LEU A 21 3.64 -0.27 13.15
N HIS A 22 2.89 -0.52 14.23
CA HIS A 22 1.45 -0.79 14.16
C HIS A 22 0.64 0.40 13.64
N LYS A 23 1.12 1.65 13.85
CA LYS A 23 0.54 2.86 13.27
C LYS A 23 1.00 3.04 11.83
N LYS A 24 2.29 2.84 11.53
CA LYS A 24 2.83 2.90 10.16
C LYS A 24 2.14 1.91 9.22
N ARG A 25 1.76 0.72 9.71
CA ARG A 25 0.96 -0.27 8.96
C ARG A 25 -0.32 0.31 8.35
N ARG A 26 -1.00 1.23 9.05
CA ARG A 26 -2.23 1.88 8.53
C ARG A 26 -1.92 2.93 7.46
N MET A 27 -0.69 3.43 7.41
CA MET A 27 -0.23 4.44 6.45
C MET A 27 0.10 3.81 5.10
N VAL A 28 0.42 2.51 5.08
CA VAL A 28 0.63 1.72 3.85
C VAL A 28 -0.69 1.18 3.30
N ALA A 29 -1.65 2.08 3.08
CA ALA A 29 -2.94 1.75 2.47
C ALA A 29 -3.00 2.25 1.03
N ALA A 30 -3.65 1.47 0.16
CA ALA A 30 -3.84 1.76 -1.26
C ALA A 30 -5.32 1.66 -1.63
N HIS A 31 -5.69 2.29 -2.75
CA HIS A 31 -7.05 2.21 -3.29
C HIS A 31 -7.33 0.82 -3.85
N LEU A 32 -8.57 0.34 -3.66
CA LEU A 32 -9.03 -0.89 -4.33
C LEU A 32 -9.44 -0.58 -5.77
N SER A 33 -9.48 -1.59 -6.63
CA SER A 33 -10.10 -1.51 -7.96
C SER A 33 -11.61 -1.28 -7.83
N SER A 34 -12.25 -0.73 -8.87
CA SER A 34 -13.71 -0.48 -8.86
C SER A 34 -14.51 -1.76 -8.57
N ALA A 35 -14.10 -2.89 -9.15
CA ALA A 35 -14.73 -4.19 -8.91
C ALA A 35 -14.66 -4.60 -7.43
N LEU A 36 -13.46 -4.51 -6.82
CA LEU A 36 -13.28 -4.83 -5.39
C LEU A 36 -13.97 -3.83 -4.47
N MET A 37 -14.05 -2.55 -4.87
CA MET A 37 -14.78 -1.53 -4.13
C MET A 37 -16.28 -1.87 -4.07
N SER A 38 -16.88 -2.29 -5.19
CA SER A 38 -18.28 -2.71 -5.23
C SER A 38 -18.55 -3.98 -4.42
N GLU A 39 -17.62 -4.95 -4.44
CA GLU A 39 -17.80 -6.23 -3.74
C GLU A 39 -17.74 -6.10 -2.20
N TYR A 40 -16.81 -5.29 -1.70
CA TYR A 40 -16.53 -5.17 -0.26
C TYR A 40 -17.02 -3.85 0.35
N ASN A 41 -17.56 -2.93 -0.45
CA ASN A 41 -17.96 -1.57 -0.06
C ASN A 41 -16.87 -0.77 0.68
N VAL A 42 -15.61 -1.01 0.32
CA VAL A 42 -14.45 -0.37 0.94
C VAL A 42 -13.60 0.34 -0.11
N ARG A 43 -13.24 1.61 0.15
CA ARG A 43 -12.45 2.42 -0.78
C ARG A 43 -10.95 2.08 -0.79
N SER A 44 -10.39 1.68 0.34
CA SER A 44 -8.95 1.42 0.50
C SER A 44 -8.65 0.38 1.57
N LEU A 45 -7.54 -0.34 1.38
CA LEU A 45 -7.07 -1.37 2.29
C LEU A 45 -5.55 -1.31 2.45
N THR A 46 -5.04 -1.84 3.55
CA THR A 46 -3.59 -1.97 3.79
C THR A 46 -2.99 -3.01 2.85
N VAL A 47 -1.95 -2.63 2.11
CA VAL A 47 -1.22 -3.51 1.20
C VAL A 47 -0.47 -4.59 1.99
N LYS A 48 -0.54 -5.84 1.54
CA LYS A 48 0.26 -6.96 2.05
C LYS A 48 1.10 -7.58 0.94
N ARG A 49 2.13 -8.33 1.35
CA ARG A 49 2.87 -9.23 0.46
C ARG A 49 1.88 -10.19 -0.22
N GLY A 50 2.06 -10.43 -1.51
CA GLY A 50 1.20 -11.32 -2.29
C GLY A 50 -0.02 -10.66 -2.94
N ASP A 51 -0.42 -9.46 -2.51
CA ASP A 51 -1.43 -8.68 -3.23
C ASP A 51 -0.92 -8.35 -4.64
N THR A 52 -1.83 -8.35 -5.62
CA THR A 52 -1.53 -7.87 -6.98
C THR A 52 -1.94 -6.42 -7.09
N VAL A 53 -1.02 -5.62 -7.62
CA VAL A 53 -1.16 -4.18 -7.65
C VAL A 53 -0.79 -3.61 -9.00
N LYS A 54 -1.51 -2.56 -9.40
CA LYS A 54 -1.27 -1.78 -10.60
C LYS A 54 -0.75 -0.40 -10.25
N VAL A 55 0.37 0.00 -10.83
CA VAL A 55 0.93 1.34 -10.60
C VAL A 55 0.15 2.36 -11.42
N VAL A 56 -0.42 3.37 -10.75
CA VAL A 56 -1.22 4.42 -11.40
C VAL A 56 -0.35 5.66 -11.70
N ARG A 57 0.60 5.97 -10.82
CA ARG A 57 1.45 7.16 -10.92
C ARG A 57 2.93 6.80 -10.83
N GLY A 58 3.72 7.31 -11.78
CA GLY A 58 5.16 7.09 -11.86
C GLY A 58 5.73 7.50 -13.22
N PRO A 59 7.05 7.27 -13.44
CA PRO A 59 7.69 7.39 -14.75
C PRO A 59 7.03 6.45 -15.77
N GLU A 60 7.14 6.79 -17.06
CA GLU A 60 6.42 6.11 -18.15
C GLU A 60 6.68 4.60 -18.21
N GLY A 61 7.90 4.13 -17.91
CA GLY A 61 8.22 2.69 -17.90
C GLY A 61 7.64 1.89 -16.74
N VAL A 62 7.07 2.54 -15.72
CA VAL A 62 6.54 1.88 -14.51
C VAL A 62 5.03 2.04 -14.40
N LYS A 63 4.47 3.09 -15.00
CA LYS A 63 3.04 3.37 -14.96
C LYS A 63 2.28 2.29 -15.74
N GLY A 64 1.18 1.81 -15.16
CA GLY A 64 0.30 0.82 -15.79
C GLY A 64 0.72 -0.63 -15.59
N VAL A 65 1.94 -0.88 -15.12
CA VAL A 65 2.44 -2.24 -14.81
C VAL A 65 1.62 -2.83 -13.66
N GLU A 66 1.15 -4.06 -13.86
CA GLU A 66 0.44 -4.86 -12.88
C GLU A 66 1.29 -6.05 -12.46
N SER A 67 1.65 -6.09 -11.18
CA SER A 67 2.59 -7.07 -10.62
C SER A 67 2.25 -7.36 -9.16
N LYS A 68 2.79 -8.45 -8.62
CA LYS A 68 2.64 -8.80 -7.20
C LYS A 68 3.55 -7.95 -6.31
N VAL A 69 3.13 -7.77 -5.06
CA VAL A 69 3.93 -7.12 -4.01
C VAL A 69 4.91 -8.13 -3.41
N ALA A 70 6.21 -7.91 -3.63
CA ALA A 70 7.28 -8.73 -3.08
C ALA A 70 7.48 -8.47 -1.57
N SER A 71 7.54 -7.21 -1.19
CA SER A 71 7.77 -6.82 0.20
C SER A 71 7.14 -5.46 0.54
N VAL A 72 6.86 -5.29 1.83
CA VAL A 72 6.32 -4.06 2.39
C VAL A 72 7.27 -3.61 3.49
N ASP A 73 7.86 -2.43 3.32
CA ASP A 73 8.70 -1.81 4.34
C ASP A 73 7.85 -0.81 5.16
N LEU A 74 7.63 -1.16 6.41
CA LEU A 74 6.87 -0.33 7.35
C LEU A 74 7.69 0.83 7.90
N ASN A 75 9.02 0.77 7.93
CA ASN A 75 9.85 1.84 8.45
C ASN A 75 9.79 3.06 7.54
N GLU A 76 9.97 2.84 6.24
CA GLU A 76 9.90 3.88 5.21
C GLU A 76 8.48 4.09 4.66
N CYS A 77 7.53 3.22 5.03
CA CYS A 77 6.16 3.20 4.49
C CYS A 77 6.14 3.04 2.95
N LYS A 78 7.04 2.19 2.42
CA LYS A 78 7.21 1.93 1.00
C LYS A 78 6.88 0.48 0.67
N ILE A 79 6.49 0.25 -0.58
CA ILE A 79 6.24 -1.09 -1.13
C ILE A 79 7.24 -1.39 -2.24
N ILE A 80 7.64 -2.65 -2.32
CA ILE A 80 8.46 -3.18 -3.40
C ILE A 80 7.57 -4.10 -4.23
N VAL A 81 7.45 -3.79 -5.50
CA VAL A 81 6.63 -4.51 -6.47
C VAL A 81 7.55 -5.30 -7.40
N GLU A 82 7.17 -6.53 -7.72
CA GLU A 82 7.92 -7.42 -8.60
C GLU A 82 8.05 -6.83 -10.02
N GLY A 83 9.21 -7.01 -10.64
CA GLY A 83 9.50 -6.52 -11.99
C GLY A 83 9.78 -5.02 -12.10
N ILE A 84 9.63 -4.24 -11.02
CA ILE A 84 9.94 -2.80 -11.02
C ILE A 84 11.32 -2.57 -10.40
N THR A 85 12.33 -2.52 -11.26
CA THR A 85 13.73 -2.34 -10.88
C THR A 85 14.36 -1.09 -11.53
N ILE A 86 15.48 -0.65 -10.99
CA ILE A 86 16.35 0.41 -11.53
C ILE A 86 17.70 -0.22 -11.80
N ALA A 87 18.21 -0.06 -13.03
CA ALA A 87 19.57 -0.47 -13.37
C ALA A 87 20.59 0.46 -12.70
N LYS A 88 21.61 -0.12 -12.06
CA LYS A 88 22.79 0.61 -11.57
C LYS A 88 23.87 0.68 -12.67
N ALA A 89 24.84 1.57 -12.48
CA ALA A 89 26.02 1.65 -13.34
C ALA A 89 26.79 0.31 -13.42
N ASP A 90 26.79 -0.44 -12.32
CA ASP A 90 27.43 -1.76 -12.23
C ASP A 90 26.66 -2.88 -12.96
N GLY A 91 25.59 -2.57 -13.68
CA GLY A 91 24.73 -3.53 -14.39
C GLY A 91 23.74 -4.31 -13.51
N THR A 92 23.87 -4.22 -12.18
CA THR A 92 22.93 -4.87 -11.25
C THR A 92 21.59 -4.14 -11.19
N GLN A 93 20.50 -4.90 -11.02
CA GLN A 93 19.16 -4.36 -10.88
C GLN A 93 18.78 -4.20 -9.40
N LYS A 94 18.41 -2.97 -9.00
CA LYS A 94 17.91 -2.69 -7.65
C LYS A 94 16.38 -2.58 -7.68
N PRO A 95 15.65 -3.21 -6.74
CA PRO A 95 14.21 -2.99 -6.62
C PRO A 95 13.91 -1.52 -6.33
N ARG A 96 12.88 -0.98 -6.98
CA ARG A 96 12.44 0.39 -6.77
C ARG A 96 11.36 0.45 -5.70
N ALA A 97 11.59 1.27 -4.68
CA ALA A 97 10.60 1.57 -3.66
C ALA A 97 9.49 2.48 -4.22
N ILE A 98 8.24 2.08 -4.02
CA ILE A 98 7.04 2.78 -4.51
C ILE A 98 6.21 3.23 -3.32
N ASP A 99 5.55 4.38 -3.48
CA ASP A 99 4.57 4.84 -2.50
C ASP A 99 3.24 4.10 -2.67
N PRO A 100 2.65 3.53 -1.60
CA PRO A 100 1.39 2.80 -1.68
C PRO A 100 0.21 3.65 -2.20
N SER A 101 0.26 4.98 -2.04
CA SER A 101 -0.79 5.86 -2.55
C SER A 101 -0.80 5.99 -4.08
N ASN A 102 0.30 5.66 -4.76
CA ASN A 102 0.43 5.72 -6.21
C ASN A 102 -0.05 4.43 -6.91
N VAL A 103 -0.64 3.52 -6.15
CA VAL A 103 -0.91 2.15 -6.56
C VAL A 103 -2.37 1.79 -6.28
N LEU A 104 -2.92 0.92 -7.12
CA LEU A 104 -4.27 0.39 -7.04
C LEU A 104 -4.22 -1.13 -6.89
N ILE A 105 -4.90 -1.66 -5.88
CA ILE A 105 -4.97 -3.10 -5.62
C ILE A 105 -5.98 -3.70 -6.59
N THR A 106 -5.53 -4.63 -7.44
CA THR A 106 -6.38 -5.31 -8.43
C THR A 106 -6.87 -6.65 -7.92
N LYS A 107 -6.02 -7.41 -7.23
CA LYS A 107 -6.36 -8.71 -6.61
C LYS A 107 -5.81 -8.76 -5.19
N LEU A 108 -6.64 -9.26 -4.28
CA LEU A 108 -6.30 -9.42 -2.87
C LEU A 108 -5.77 -10.83 -2.61
N ASP A 109 -4.70 -10.94 -1.82
CA ASP A 109 -4.35 -12.21 -1.20
C ASP A 109 -5.21 -12.41 0.06
N LEU A 110 -6.00 -13.49 0.07
CA LEU A 110 -6.89 -13.88 1.16
C LEU A 110 -6.39 -15.12 1.92
N SER A 111 -5.13 -15.50 1.74
CA SER A 111 -4.49 -16.61 2.46
C SER A 111 -4.56 -16.46 3.98
N ASP A 112 -4.46 -15.23 4.49
CA ASP A 112 -4.52 -14.92 5.92
C ASP A 112 -5.99 -14.84 6.43
N PRO A 113 -6.42 -15.74 7.34
CA PRO A 113 -7.78 -15.74 7.89
C PRO A 113 -8.17 -14.43 8.57
N TRP A 114 -7.21 -13.73 9.20
CA TRP A 114 -7.48 -12.46 9.88
C TRP A 114 -7.81 -11.34 8.90
N ARG A 115 -7.22 -11.38 7.70
CA ARG A 115 -7.51 -10.42 6.64
C ARG A 115 -8.92 -10.63 6.10
N LYS A 116 -9.29 -11.89 5.86
CA LYS A 116 -10.64 -12.26 5.40
C LYS A 116 -11.70 -11.82 6.41
N ARG A 117 -11.59 -12.23 7.68
CA ARG A 117 -12.50 -11.82 8.77
C ARG A 117 -12.67 -10.31 8.86
N LYS A 118 -11.57 -9.56 8.71
CA LYS A 118 -11.62 -8.09 8.74
C LYS A 118 -12.35 -7.50 7.54
N LEU A 119 -12.17 -8.09 6.36
CA LEU A 119 -12.82 -7.63 5.14
C LEU A 119 -14.33 -7.89 5.20
N ASP A 120 -14.71 -9.07 5.69
CA ASP A 120 -16.11 -9.47 5.91
C ASP A 120 -16.78 -8.53 6.92
N SER A 121 -16.14 -8.29 8.07
CA SER A 121 -16.64 -7.34 9.08
C SER A 121 -16.77 -5.90 8.54
N LEU A 122 -15.88 -5.47 7.65
CA LEU A 122 -15.98 -4.15 7.01
C LEU A 122 -17.11 -4.08 5.98
N LYS A 123 -17.36 -5.18 5.28
CA LYS A 123 -18.45 -5.32 4.32
C LYS A 123 -19.80 -5.25 5.03
N GLU A 124 -19.96 -6.00 6.11
CA GLU A 124 -21.17 -5.99 6.96
C GLU A 124 -21.43 -4.62 7.59
N ALA A 125 -20.39 -3.96 8.12
CA ALA A 125 -20.55 -2.66 8.78
C ALA A 125 -20.92 -1.50 7.84
N ARG A 126 -20.84 -1.72 6.53
CA ARG A 126 -21.12 -0.71 5.49
C ARG A 126 -22.23 -1.11 4.53
N ALA A 127 -22.75 -2.34 4.64
CA ALA A 127 -23.98 -2.75 3.97
C ALA A 127 -25.15 -1.95 4.56
#